data_AF-A0A0S7YNY7-F1
#
_entry.id   AF-A0A0S7YNY7-F1
#
_cell.length_a   1.000
_cell.length_b   1.000
_cell.length_c   1.000
_cell.angle_alpha   90.00
_cell.angle_beta   90.00
_cell.angle_gamma   90.00
#
_symmetry.space_group_name_H-M   'P 1'
#
loop_
_entity.id
_entity.type
_entity.pdbx_description
1 polymer ?
#
loop_
_entity_poly.entity_id
_entity_poly.type
_entity_poly.pdbx_seq_one_letter_code
_entity_poly.pdbx_strand_id
1 'polypeptide(L)'
;MKKFSWRSILTVVVVAAAGVYLLPSLNPQLWPYKTINLGLDLQGGMHLVLEVEVDRAVENTVDRLAQDLRGVLKKERVRHLGIEKPDARSLTVTLPDPENLEKFDSLLEKEFRGVKLISRQPQGDATAIGLGLPEEESEHIKDMAVRQALETIRNRIDQFGVSEPDIRRQGSNRILVQLPGVQDTERAKSLIGKTALLEFKLVDESNDVNAALEGSVPRDSEILYSYDIDLATGQKTNRLPYLLKKRTLLTGANLTDARVQIDNQFNEPYVSIDFDRKGGRIFSKITEENVKKRLAIVLDNRVYSAPVIQEKISGGRARITGNFTTEEANDLAIALRAGALPAPVKILEERTVGPSLGHDSIRKGLISMIIGGALVIVFMIIYYRTSGLIADLALALNILLIAAGLAGFQATLTLPGIAGIILTIGMAVDANVLIFERIREELALGKTPRSAVEAGYDRATLTILDANVTTLIAALVLFQFGTGPVKGFAVTLSMGVISSLFTALILTRLIFDYLLINRRMKRLSI
;
A
#
# COMPACT_ATOMS: atom_id res chain seq x y z
N MET A 1 17.14 13.78 53.77
CA MET A 1 16.09 13.76 52.73
C MET A 1 16.66 13.08 51.50
N LYS A 2 16.08 11.95 51.08
CA LYS A 2 16.61 11.09 50.01
C LYS A 2 16.65 11.87 48.69
N LYS A 3 17.85 12.10 48.14
CA LYS A 3 17.99 12.61 46.76
C LYS A 3 17.41 11.54 45.83
N PHE A 4 16.19 11.75 45.33
CA PHE A 4 15.75 11.08 44.11
C PHE A 4 16.75 11.49 43.03
N SER A 5 17.67 10.59 42.68
CA SER A 5 18.57 10.82 41.55
C SER A 5 17.72 10.96 40.29
N TRP A 6 18.06 11.87 39.37
CA TRP A 6 17.40 11.99 38.07
C TRP A 6 17.18 10.63 37.39
N ARG A 7 18.11 9.68 37.59
CA ARG A 7 18.02 8.28 37.15
C ARG A 7 16.74 7.57 37.63
N SER A 8 16.33 7.78 38.89
CA SER A 8 15.14 7.15 39.47
C SER A 8 13.83 7.66 38.85
N ILE A 9 13.76 8.97 38.58
CA ILE A 9 12.61 9.57 37.88
C ILE A 9 12.55 9.02 36.46
N LEU A 10 13.68 9.01 35.76
CA LEU A 10 13.79 8.48 34.39
C LEU A 10 13.37 7.01 34.32
N THR A 11 13.83 6.16 35.25
CA THR A 11 13.41 4.75 35.31
C THR A 11 11.91 4.59 35.52
N VAL A 12 11.32 5.33 36.46
CA VAL A 12 9.86 5.25 36.69
C VAL A 12 9.07 5.70 35.46
N VAL A 13 9.48 6.78 34.81
CA VAL A 13 8.83 7.28 33.59
C VAL A 13 8.92 6.26 32.45
N VAL A 14 10.10 5.68 32.22
CA VAL A 14 10.31 4.69 31.15
C VAL A 14 9.53 3.41 31.41
N VAL A 15 9.52 2.90 32.65
CA VAL A 15 8.73 1.71 33.02
C VAL A 15 7.23 1.98 32.91
N ALA A 16 6.76 3.14 33.37
CA ALA A 16 5.36 3.53 33.26
C ALA A 16 4.92 3.67 31.80
N ALA A 17 5.72 4.34 30.97
CA ALA A 17 5.47 4.45 29.54
C ALA A 17 5.40 3.07 28.87
N ALA A 18 6.33 2.18 29.22
CA ALA A 18 6.34 0.83 28.68
C ALA A 18 5.10 0.02 29.09
N GLY A 19 4.65 0.16 30.34
CA GLY A 19 3.39 -0.40 30.80
C GLY A 19 2.19 0.13 30.01
N VAL A 20 2.12 1.44 29.78
CA VAL A 20 1.03 2.06 28.98
C VAL A 20 0.99 1.52 27.56
N TYR A 21 2.13 1.36 26.89
CA TYR A 21 2.18 0.84 25.52
C TYR A 21 1.95 -0.68 25.43
N LEU A 22 2.19 -1.44 26.51
CA LEU A 22 1.97 -2.90 26.55
C LEU A 22 0.60 -3.33 27.05
N LEU A 23 -0.06 -2.54 27.89
CA LEU A 23 -1.39 -2.85 28.41
C LEU A 23 -2.42 -3.24 27.32
N PRO A 24 -2.47 -2.59 26.14
CA PRO A 24 -3.39 -2.97 25.08
C PRO A 24 -3.08 -4.33 24.44
N SER A 25 -1.82 -4.78 24.51
CA SER A 25 -1.41 -6.09 23.98
C SER A 25 -1.87 -7.26 24.85
N LEU A 26 -2.13 -7.03 26.14
CA LEU A 26 -2.56 -8.04 27.11
C LEU A 26 -4.09 -8.08 27.28
N ASN A 27 -4.76 -6.94 27.15
CA ASN A 27 -6.23 -6.89 27.17
C ASN A 27 -6.75 -5.76 26.25
N PRO A 28 -7.37 -6.12 25.10
CA PRO A 28 -7.78 -5.14 24.08
C PRO A 28 -8.95 -4.23 24.53
N GLN A 29 -9.56 -4.47 25.70
CA GLN A 29 -10.78 -3.78 26.15
C GLN A 29 -10.53 -2.61 27.12
N LEU A 30 -9.29 -2.42 27.62
CA LEU A 30 -8.96 -1.41 28.63
C LEU A 30 -8.40 -0.11 28.04
N TRP A 31 -7.92 -0.08 26.79
CA TRP A 31 -7.32 1.11 26.18
C TRP A 31 -7.38 1.08 24.63
N PRO A 32 -7.69 2.20 23.94
CA PRO A 32 -7.99 2.21 22.50
C PRO A 32 -6.76 2.27 21.56
N TYR A 33 -5.58 1.82 22.00
CA TYR A 33 -4.35 1.85 21.17
C TYR A 33 -3.84 0.45 20.79
N LYS A 34 -3.11 0.43 19.66
CA LYS A 34 -2.90 -0.73 18.77
C LYS A 34 -1.91 -1.78 19.31
N THR A 35 -2.14 -3.04 18.94
CA THR A 35 -1.31 -4.21 19.25
C THR A 35 0.03 -4.20 18.52
N ILE A 36 0.94 -5.13 18.83
CA ILE A 36 2.18 -5.32 18.07
C ILE A 36 1.81 -5.79 16.66
N ASN A 37 2.33 -5.09 15.65
CA ASN A 37 2.09 -5.39 14.25
C ASN A 37 2.94 -6.60 13.86
N LEU A 38 2.35 -7.60 13.22
CA LEU A 38 3.05 -8.80 12.78
C LEU A 38 3.27 -8.73 11.26
N GLY A 39 4.44 -9.13 10.81
CA GLY A 39 4.79 -9.10 9.40
C GLY A 39 4.21 -10.27 8.62
N LEU A 40 4.32 -10.18 7.29
CA LEU A 40 3.92 -11.23 6.34
C LEU A 40 4.45 -12.62 6.72
N ASP A 41 5.70 -12.71 7.17
CA ASP A 41 6.33 -13.99 7.55
C ASP A 41 5.69 -14.63 8.80
N LEU A 42 4.97 -13.86 9.60
CA LEU A 42 4.38 -14.28 10.87
C LEU A 42 2.86 -14.45 10.77
N GLN A 43 2.16 -13.55 10.08
CA GLN A 43 0.71 -13.63 9.86
C GLN A 43 0.31 -14.46 8.62
N GLY A 44 1.27 -14.75 7.73
CA GLY A 44 0.94 -15.14 6.36
C GLY A 44 0.39 -13.97 5.56
N GLY A 45 0.01 -14.24 4.31
CA GLY A 45 -0.54 -13.26 3.37
C GLY A 45 0.16 -13.31 2.02
N MET A 46 0.24 -12.17 1.32
CA MET A 46 0.90 -12.10 0.02
C MET A 46 1.82 -10.90 -0.17
N HIS A 47 2.81 -11.09 -1.04
CA HIS A 47 3.77 -10.12 -1.54
C HIS A 47 3.69 -10.09 -3.06
N LEU A 48 3.46 -8.91 -3.61
CA LEU A 48 3.31 -8.67 -5.05
C LEU A 48 4.24 -7.54 -5.49
N VAL A 49 4.92 -7.76 -6.62
CA VAL A 49 5.59 -6.68 -7.37
C VAL A 49 4.81 -6.47 -8.66
N LEU A 50 4.19 -5.30 -8.78
CA LEU A 50 3.37 -4.92 -9.91
C LEU A 50 4.15 -3.94 -10.80
N GLU A 51 4.11 -4.11 -12.10
CA GLU A 51 4.61 -3.16 -13.08
C GLU A 51 3.44 -2.45 -13.76
N VAL A 52 3.44 -1.11 -13.69
CA VAL A 52 2.46 -0.27 -14.38
C VAL A 52 2.90 -0.14 -15.84
N GLU A 53 2.02 -0.45 -16.79
CA GLU A 53 2.27 -0.27 -18.22
C GLU A 53 2.22 1.21 -18.61
N VAL A 54 3.22 1.98 -18.20
CA VAL A 54 3.23 3.45 -18.31
C VAL A 54 3.11 3.96 -19.76
N ASP A 55 3.58 3.21 -20.75
CA ASP A 55 3.40 3.57 -22.16
C ASP A 55 1.93 3.53 -22.60
N ARG A 56 1.13 2.62 -22.03
CA ARG A 56 -0.33 2.59 -22.25
C ARG A 56 -1.01 3.81 -21.65
N ALA A 57 -0.49 4.38 -20.55
CA ALA A 57 -1.04 5.62 -19.99
C ALA A 57 -0.85 6.81 -20.94
N VAL A 58 0.32 6.88 -21.60
CA VAL A 58 0.59 7.89 -22.64
C VAL A 58 -0.35 7.69 -23.82
N GLU A 59 -0.48 6.46 -24.30
CA GLU A 59 -1.39 6.11 -25.41
C GLU A 59 -2.85 6.49 -25.08
N ASN A 60 -3.34 6.16 -23.88
CA ASN A 60 -4.69 6.51 -23.42
C ASN A 60 -4.90 8.04 -23.36
N THR A 61 -3.85 8.79 -23.02
CA THR A 61 -3.90 10.26 -22.99
C THR A 61 -4.00 10.82 -24.41
N VAL A 62 -3.23 10.25 -25.35
CA VAL A 62 -3.29 10.59 -26.77
C VAL A 62 -4.67 10.27 -27.37
N ASP A 63 -5.25 9.12 -27.03
CA ASP A 63 -6.60 8.74 -27.48
C ASP A 63 -7.67 9.72 -26.96
N ARG A 64 -7.55 10.17 -25.70
CA ARG A 64 -8.43 11.19 -25.12
C ARG A 64 -8.28 12.53 -25.83
N LEU A 65 -7.05 12.97 -26.06
CA LEU A 65 -6.75 14.20 -26.81
C LEU A 65 -7.37 14.15 -28.21
N ALA A 66 -7.29 13.00 -28.90
CA ALA A 66 -7.91 12.83 -30.20
C ALA A 66 -9.44 12.97 -30.15
N GLN A 67 -10.09 12.42 -29.12
CA GLN A 67 -11.54 12.54 -28.94
C GLN A 67 -11.96 13.97 -28.61
N ASP A 68 -11.25 14.64 -27.70
CA ASP A 68 -11.51 16.03 -27.32
C ASP A 68 -11.33 16.95 -28.52
N LEU A 69 -10.26 16.73 -29.31
CA LEU A 69 -10.00 17.48 -30.54
C LEU A 69 -11.12 17.29 -31.57
N ARG A 70 -11.61 16.07 -31.80
CA ARG A 70 -12.81 15.85 -32.66
C ARG A 70 -14.01 16.63 -32.17
N GLY A 71 -14.22 16.68 -30.86
CA GLY A 71 -15.32 17.41 -30.22
C GLY A 71 -15.24 18.92 -30.46
N VAL A 72 -14.06 19.50 -30.24
CA VAL A 72 -13.80 20.93 -30.44
C VAL A 72 -13.92 21.31 -31.92
N LEU A 73 -13.32 20.53 -32.83
CA LEU A 73 -13.41 20.76 -34.27
C LEU A 73 -14.86 20.77 -34.76
N LYS A 74 -15.69 19.86 -34.24
CA LYS A 74 -17.12 19.81 -34.58
C LYS A 74 -17.88 21.03 -34.05
N LYS A 75 -17.55 21.51 -32.85
CA LYS A 75 -18.19 22.67 -32.22
C LYS A 75 -17.84 23.97 -32.95
N GLU A 76 -16.57 24.16 -33.30
CA GLU A 76 -16.06 25.33 -34.03
C GLU A 76 -16.27 25.24 -35.55
N ARG A 77 -16.93 24.17 -36.03
CA ARG A 77 -17.27 23.92 -37.45
C ARG A 77 -16.04 23.86 -38.37
N VAL A 78 -14.90 23.40 -37.86
CA VAL A 78 -13.68 23.17 -38.65
C VAL A 78 -13.81 21.82 -39.37
N ARG A 79 -13.81 21.86 -40.70
CA ARG A 79 -13.87 20.63 -41.52
C ARG A 79 -12.56 19.86 -41.41
N HIS A 80 -12.66 18.57 -41.11
CA HIS A 80 -11.52 17.65 -41.06
C HIS A 80 -11.86 16.37 -41.81
N LEU A 81 -10.87 15.79 -42.49
CA LEU A 81 -11.01 14.55 -43.26
C LEU A 81 -10.83 13.31 -42.37
N GLY A 82 -10.10 13.45 -41.26
CA GLY A 82 -9.89 12.38 -40.28
C GLY A 82 -8.91 12.81 -39.18
N ILE A 83 -9.01 12.12 -38.04
CA ILE A 83 -7.98 12.14 -37.00
C ILE A 83 -7.53 10.71 -36.79
N GLU A 84 -6.30 10.44 -37.18
CA GLU A 84 -5.65 9.13 -37.12
C GLU A 84 -4.53 9.15 -36.08
N LYS A 85 -4.29 8.00 -35.46
CA LYS A 85 -3.18 7.81 -34.52
C LYS A 85 -2.11 6.97 -35.22
N PRO A 86 -1.07 7.58 -35.81
CA PRO A 86 0.00 6.83 -36.46
C PRO A 86 0.91 6.10 -35.47
N ASP A 87 1.07 6.62 -34.24
CA ASP A 87 1.93 6.05 -33.19
C ASP A 87 1.37 6.34 -31.78
N ALA A 88 1.87 5.65 -30.76
CA ALA A 88 1.40 5.77 -29.37
C ALA A 88 1.57 7.18 -28.76
N ARG A 89 2.46 8.02 -29.32
CA ARG A 89 2.78 9.37 -28.83
C ARG A 89 2.36 10.50 -29.76
N SER A 90 1.77 10.19 -30.91
CA SER A 90 1.47 11.19 -31.93
C SER A 90 0.09 11.00 -32.57
N LEU A 91 -0.46 12.10 -33.07
CA LEU A 91 -1.76 12.19 -33.74
C LEU A 91 -1.56 12.90 -35.07
N THR A 92 -2.21 12.40 -36.12
CA THR A 92 -2.28 13.08 -37.41
C THR A 92 -3.69 13.59 -37.64
N VAL A 93 -3.82 14.87 -37.92
CA VAL A 93 -5.07 15.53 -38.29
C VAL A 93 -4.99 15.96 -39.75
N THR A 94 -5.93 15.52 -40.56
CA THR A 94 -5.97 15.85 -41.99
C THR A 94 -7.04 16.91 -42.26
N LEU A 95 -6.63 18.06 -42.80
CA LEU A 95 -7.49 19.23 -43.05
C LEU A 95 -7.52 19.58 -44.54
N PRO A 96 -8.70 19.83 -45.14
CA PRO A 96 -8.84 20.06 -46.58
C PRO A 96 -8.57 21.50 -47.06
N ASP A 97 -8.64 22.54 -46.21
CA ASP A 97 -8.55 23.94 -46.67
C ASP A 97 -7.47 24.75 -45.93
N PRO A 98 -6.76 25.69 -46.61
CA PRO A 98 -5.78 26.59 -45.98
C PRO A 98 -6.38 27.49 -44.89
N GLU A 99 -7.62 27.94 -45.05
CA GLU A 99 -8.31 28.80 -44.07
C GLU A 99 -8.64 28.06 -42.77
N ASN A 100 -8.83 26.73 -42.85
CA ASN A 100 -9.03 25.88 -41.69
C ASN A 100 -7.71 25.66 -40.92
N LEU A 101 -6.55 25.85 -41.56
CA LEU A 101 -5.25 25.70 -40.92
C LEU A 101 -4.98 26.85 -39.93
N GLU A 102 -5.24 28.10 -40.30
CA GLU A 102 -5.05 29.23 -39.38
C GLU A 102 -5.99 29.16 -38.17
N LYS A 103 -7.26 28.78 -38.41
CA LYS A 103 -8.24 28.55 -37.33
C LYS A 103 -7.78 27.42 -36.42
N PHE A 104 -7.27 26.32 -36.99
CA PHE A 104 -6.76 25.18 -36.23
C PHE A 104 -5.52 25.52 -35.40
N ASP A 105 -4.53 26.21 -35.98
CA ASP A 105 -3.31 26.64 -35.29
C ASP A 105 -3.68 27.53 -34.08
N SER A 106 -4.63 28.46 -34.25
CA SER A 106 -5.14 29.30 -33.16
C SER A 106 -5.86 28.53 -32.04
N LEU A 107 -6.52 27.42 -32.39
CA LEU A 107 -7.22 26.55 -31.43
C LEU A 107 -6.24 25.70 -30.64
N LEU A 108 -5.20 25.18 -31.30
CA LEU A 108 -4.14 24.40 -30.65
C LEU A 108 -3.41 25.24 -29.59
N GLU A 109 -3.03 26.47 -29.91
CA GLU A 109 -2.35 27.37 -28.95
C GLU A 109 -3.23 27.75 -27.76
N LYS A 110 -4.55 27.89 -27.98
CA LYS A 110 -5.51 28.30 -26.94
C LYS A 110 -5.89 27.16 -26.01
N GLU A 111 -6.24 25.99 -26.55
CA GLU A 111 -6.83 24.88 -25.79
C GLU A 111 -5.86 23.71 -25.52
N PHE A 112 -4.78 23.54 -26.30
CA PHE A 112 -3.92 22.35 -26.27
C PHE A 112 -2.43 22.69 -26.06
N ARG A 113 -2.10 23.43 -25.00
CA ARG A 113 -0.73 23.89 -24.67
C ARG A 113 0.31 22.78 -24.44
N GLY A 114 -0.13 21.54 -24.18
CA GLY A 114 0.76 20.40 -23.90
C GLY A 114 1.23 19.62 -25.13
N VAL A 115 0.79 19.99 -26.33
CA VAL A 115 1.05 19.25 -27.58
C VAL A 115 1.93 20.10 -28.49
N LYS A 116 2.94 19.49 -29.13
CA LYS A 116 3.80 20.16 -30.12
C LYS A 116 3.49 19.69 -31.54
N LEU A 117 3.63 20.61 -32.49
CA LEU A 117 3.60 20.29 -33.91
C LEU A 117 4.89 19.56 -34.30
N ILE A 118 4.78 18.32 -34.77
CA ILE A 118 5.92 17.51 -35.25
C ILE A 118 6.11 17.71 -36.75
N SER A 119 5.03 17.72 -37.52
CA SER A 119 5.11 17.76 -38.99
C SER A 119 3.88 18.40 -39.62
N ARG A 120 4.08 18.98 -40.80
CA ARG A 120 3.00 19.47 -41.68
C ARG A 120 3.34 19.06 -43.10
N GLN A 121 2.59 18.11 -43.64
CA GLN A 121 2.84 17.56 -44.97
C GLN A 121 1.62 17.79 -45.88
N PRO A 122 1.80 18.36 -47.08
CA PRO A 122 0.74 18.41 -48.09
C PRO A 122 0.41 16.99 -48.57
N GLN A 123 -0.86 16.63 -48.56
CA GLN A 123 -1.41 15.36 -49.04
C GLN A 123 -2.52 15.65 -50.05
N GLY A 124 -2.12 15.92 -51.30
CA GLY A 124 -3.05 16.35 -52.36
C GLY A 124 -3.68 17.71 -52.06
N ASP A 125 -5.02 17.79 -52.13
CA ASP A 125 -5.78 18.99 -51.74
C ASP A 125 -5.91 19.17 -50.21
N ALA A 126 -5.35 18.26 -49.40
CA ALA A 126 -5.39 18.32 -47.95
C ALA A 126 -4.00 18.54 -47.34
N THR A 127 -3.95 19.02 -46.10
CA THR A 127 -2.74 19.11 -45.29
C THR A 127 -2.85 18.17 -44.09
N ALA A 128 -1.89 17.26 -43.95
CA ALA A 128 -1.74 16.40 -42.79
C ALA A 128 -0.84 17.08 -41.75
N ILE A 129 -1.36 17.27 -40.53
CA ILE A 129 -0.64 17.86 -39.40
C ILE A 129 -0.34 16.76 -38.38
N GLY A 130 0.94 16.48 -38.16
CA GLY A 130 1.42 15.64 -37.08
C GLY A 130 1.57 16.44 -35.79
N LEU A 131 0.86 16.01 -34.77
CA LEU A 131 0.91 16.50 -33.40
C LEU A 131 1.57 15.43 -32.52
N GLY A 132 2.38 15.81 -31.55
CA GLY A 132 2.92 14.85 -30.59
C GLY A 132 3.21 15.43 -29.23
N LEU A 133 3.31 14.52 -28.28
CA LEU A 133 3.65 14.84 -26.90
C LEU A 133 5.17 15.02 -26.77
N PRO A 134 5.65 16.12 -26.18
CA PRO A 134 7.06 16.25 -25.80
C PRO A 134 7.51 15.10 -24.89
N GLU A 135 8.81 14.78 -24.90
CA GLU A 135 9.34 13.73 -24.03
C GLU A 135 9.16 14.08 -22.55
N GLU A 136 9.33 15.35 -22.18
CA GLU A 136 9.11 15.84 -20.80
C GLU A 136 7.67 15.61 -20.33
N GLU A 137 6.69 15.91 -21.18
CA GLU A 137 5.27 15.68 -20.87
C GLU A 137 4.96 14.18 -20.82
N SER A 138 5.57 13.39 -21.70
CA SER A 138 5.42 11.92 -21.71
C SER A 138 5.95 11.31 -20.40
N GLU A 139 7.14 11.70 -19.94
CA GLU A 139 7.70 11.24 -18.66
C GLU A 139 6.86 11.71 -17.47
N HIS A 140 6.32 12.94 -17.51
CA HIS A 140 5.40 13.44 -16.50
C HIS A 140 4.11 12.60 -16.44
N ILE A 141 3.52 12.24 -17.59
CA ILE A 141 2.35 11.35 -17.66
C ILE A 141 2.67 9.97 -17.09
N LYS A 142 3.85 9.41 -17.40
CA LYS A 142 4.29 8.12 -16.85
C LYS A 142 4.42 8.16 -15.32
N ASP A 143 5.06 9.20 -14.77
CA ASP A 143 5.20 9.37 -13.32
C ASP A 143 3.83 9.53 -12.63
N MET A 144 2.95 10.35 -13.21
CA MET A 144 1.58 10.54 -12.75
C MET A 144 0.77 9.24 -12.79
N ALA A 145 0.94 8.42 -13.82
CA ALA A 145 0.27 7.13 -13.92
C ALA A 145 0.67 6.18 -12.78
N VAL A 146 1.95 6.14 -12.42
CA VAL A 146 2.43 5.30 -11.30
C VAL A 146 1.90 5.81 -9.97
N ARG A 147 1.90 7.13 -9.72
CA ARG A 147 1.35 7.72 -8.49
C ARG A 147 -0.15 7.46 -8.37
N GLN A 148 -0.89 7.65 -9.45
CA GLN A 148 -2.33 7.40 -9.46
C GLN A 148 -2.64 5.91 -9.26
N ALA A 149 -1.90 5.02 -9.91
CA ALA A 149 -2.05 3.57 -9.69
C ALA A 149 -1.79 3.19 -8.23
N LEU A 150 -0.78 3.79 -7.58
CA LEU A 150 -0.48 3.55 -6.16
C LEU A 150 -1.66 3.95 -5.27
N GLU A 151 -2.25 5.13 -5.47
CA GLU A 151 -3.40 5.57 -4.68
C GLU A 151 -4.66 4.73 -4.97
N THR A 152 -4.91 4.35 -6.23
CA THR A 152 -6.02 3.44 -6.56
C THR A 152 -5.86 2.09 -5.87
N ILE A 153 -4.66 1.50 -5.90
CA ILE A 153 -4.35 0.22 -5.25
C ILE A 153 -4.53 0.33 -3.73
N ARG A 154 -4.04 1.42 -3.11
CA ARG A 154 -4.25 1.70 -1.69
C ARG A 154 -5.73 1.74 -1.32
N ASN A 155 -6.52 2.54 -2.05
CA ASN A 155 -7.96 2.66 -1.79
C ASN A 155 -8.70 1.33 -1.95
N ARG A 156 -8.30 0.46 -2.89
CA ARG A 156 -8.90 -0.88 -3.04
C ARG A 156 -8.58 -1.79 -1.88
N ILE A 157 -7.34 -1.79 -1.42
CA ILE A 157 -6.88 -2.62 -0.31
C ILE A 157 -7.53 -2.17 1.02
N ASP A 158 -7.62 -0.87 1.24
CA ASP A 158 -8.28 -0.29 2.42
C ASP A 158 -9.76 -0.73 2.49
N GLN A 159 -10.45 -0.73 1.34
CA GLN A 159 -11.84 -1.20 1.25
C GLN A 159 -12.00 -2.72 1.30
N PHE A 160 -10.98 -3.47 0.88
CA PHE A 160 -10.94 -4.92 1.04
C PHE A 160 -10.82 -5.32 2.51
N GLY A 161 -10.37 -4.40 3.39
CA GLY A 161 -10.30 -4.61 4.83
C GLY A 161 -9.01 -5.30 5.28
N VAL A 162 -7.93 -5.21 4.50
CA VAL A 162 -6.61 -5.70 4.94
C VAL A 162 -6.07 -4.76 6.02
N SER A 163 -5.66 -5.33 7.14
CA SER A 163 -5.02 -4.57 8.20
C SER A 163 -3.56 -4.30 7.83
N GLU A 164 -3.19 -3.01 7.78
CA GLU A 164 -1.81 -2.53 7.65
C GLU A 164 -1.06 -2.98 6.37
N PRO A 165 -1.59 -2.66 5.17
CA PRO A 165 -0.90 -2.97 3.93
C PRO A 165 0.36 -2.11 3.75
N ASP A 166 1.43 -2.71 3.23
CA ASP A 166 2.64 -1.99 2.84
C ASP A 166 2.67 -1.81 1.33
N ILE A 167 2.36 -0.59 0.89
CA ILE A 167 2.26 -0.23 -0.54
C ILE A 167 3.24 0.89 -0.83
N ARG A 168 4.27 0.60 -1.63
CA ARG A 168 5.35 1.53 -1.93
C ARG A 168 5.77 1.43 -3.38
N ARG A 169 6.23 2.54 -3.95
CA ARG A 169 6.86 2.54 -5.27
C ARG A 169 8.23 1.87 -5.18
N GLN A 170 8.53 1.01 -6.16
CA GLN A 170 9.83 0.33 -6.31
C GLN A 170 10.40 0.66 -7.69
N GLY A 171 11.43 1.50 -7.76
CA GLY A 171 11.98 1.96 -9.04
C GLY A 171 11.08 2.97 -9.77
N SER A 172 11.14 3.03 -11.10
CA SER A 172 10.42 4.04 -11.91
C SER A 172 8.97 3.68 -12.19
N ASN A 173 8.65 2.41 -12.51
CA ASN A 173 7.33 1.98 -12.96
C ASN A 173 6.72 0.83 -12.15
N ARG A 174 7.32 0.44 -11.02
CA ARG A 174 6.84 -0.70 -10.22
C ARG A 174 6.28 -0.27 -8.87
N ILE A 175 5.34 -1.08 -8.38
CA ILE A 175 4.66 -0.91 -7.10
C ILE A 175 4.81 -2.22 -6.33
N LEU A 176 5.43 -2.14 -5.17
CA LEU A 176 5.49 -3.21 -4.20
C LEU A 176 4.23 -3.16 -3.33
N VAL A 177 3.55 -4.30 -3.20
CA VAL A 177 2.36 -4.47 -2.36
C VAL A 177 2.56 -5.65 -1.43
N GLN A 178 2.42 -5.44 -0.13
CA GLN A 178 2.40 -6.52 0.86
C GLN A 178 1.10 -6.45 1.65
N LEU A 179 0.40 -7.57 1.73
CA LEU A 179 -0.87 -7.71 2.42
C LEU A 179 -0.73 -8.78 3.52
N PRO A 180 -0.30 -8.41 4.73
CA PRO A 180 -0.25 -9.32 5.86
C PRO A 180 -1.65 -9.79 6.27
N GLY A 181 -1.80 -11.05 6.63
CA GLY A 181 -3.04 -11.62 7.14
C GLY A 181 -4.18 -11.77 6.13
N VAL A 182 -3.94 -11.52 4.83
CA VAL A 182 -4.94 -11.76 3.79
C VAL A 182 -5.15 -13.27 3.62
N GLN A 183 -6.41 -13.72 3.73
CA GLN A 183 -6.77 -15.14 3.61
C GLN A 183 -7.00 -15.55 2.16
N ASP A 184 -7.74 -14.72 1.41
CA ASP A 184 -8.05 -14.95 0.01
C ASP A 184 -7.14 -14.13 -0.91
N THR A 185 -6.01 -14.72 -1.26
CA THR A 185 -4.97 -14.08 -2.07
C THR A 185 -5.38 -13.91 -3.52
N GLU A 186 -6.14 -14.87 -4.07
CA GLU A 186 -6.59 -14.81 -5.47
C GLU A 186 -7.63 -13.70 -5.67
N ARG A 187 -8.57 -13.56 -4.73
CA ARG A 187 -9.54 -12.47 -4.77
C ARG A 187 -8.85 -11.11 -4.63
N ALA A 188 -7.93 -10.96 -3.67
CA ALA A 188 -7.15 -9.72 -3.49
C ALA A 188 -6.33 -9.36 -4.75
N LYS A 189 -5.66 -10.35 -5.35
CA LYS A 189 -4.94 -10.21 -6.62
C LYS A 189 -5.85 -9.76 -7.75
N SER A 190 -7.02 -10.39 -7.90
CA SER A 190 -7.99 -10.02 -8.93
C SER A 190 -8.48 -8.58 -8.76
N LEU A 191 -8.70 -8.13 -7.52
CA LEU A 191 -9.14 -6.78 -7.21
C LEU A 191 -8.07 -5.73 -7.51
N ILE A 192 -6.81 -6.03 -7.18
CA ILE A 192 -5.68 -5.12 -7.42
C ILE A 192 -5.34 -5.05 -8.91
N GLY A 193 -5.40 -6.18 -9.63
CA GLY A 193 -5.03 -6.26 -11.04
C GLY A 193 -6.08 -5.72 -12.03
N LYS A 194 -7.35 -5.58 -11.63
CA LYS A 194 -8.41 -5.07 -12.52
C LYS A 194 -8.22 -3.60 -12.88
N THR A 195 -8.36 -3.21 -14.14
CA THR A 195 -8.33 -1.77 -14.49
C THR A 195 -9.58 -1.07 -13.95
N ALA A 196 -10.75 -1.70 -14.10
CA ALA A 196 -12.05 -1.18 -13.71
C ALA A 196 -12.43 0.14 -14.40
N LEU A 197 -12.11 0.25 -15.69
CA LEU A 197 -12.50 1.38 -16.52
C LEU A 197 -14.00 1.28 -16.84
N LEU A 198 -14.82 2.03 -16.10
CA LEU A 198 -16.25 2.14 -16.34
C LEU A 198 -16.54 3.18 -17.42
N GLU A 199 -17.32 2.79 -18.43
CA GLU A 199 -17.75 3.64 -19.53
C GLU A 199 -19.25 3.48 -19.81
N PHE A 200 -19.93 4.59 -20.10
CA PHE A 200 -21.29 4.61 -20.60
C PHE A 200 -21.29 4.95 -22.09
N LYS A 201 -21.77 4.01 -22.90
CA LYS A 201 -21.81 4.11 -24.36
C LYS A 201 -23.22 3.88 -24.88
N LEU A 202 -23.65 4.62 -25.90
CA LEU A 202 -24.95 4.36 -26.54
C LEU A 202 -24.83 3.14 -27.45
N VAL A 203 -25.86 2.30 -27.43
CA VAL A 203 -26.01 1.23 -28.42
C VAL A 203 -26.39 1.84 -29.75
N ASP A 204 -25.74 1.38 -30.82
CA ASP A 204 -26.04 1.78 -32.19
C ASP A 204 -27.14 0.90 -32.76
N GLU A 205 -28.39 1.32 -32.57
CA GLU A 205 -29.55 0.58 -33.08
C GLU A 205 -29.88 0.90 -34.55
N SER A 206 -29.23 1.90 -35.14
CA SER A 206 -29.48 2.30 -36.53
C SER A 206 -28.77 1.40 -37.55
N ASN A 207 -27.79 0.61 -37.11
CA ASN A 207 -26.99 -0.27 -37.95
C ASN A 207 -27.18 -1.72 -37.48
N ASP A 208 -27.15 -2.66 -38.43
CA ASP A 208 -27.30 -4.08 -38.11
C ASP A 208 -26.01 -4.64 -37.46
N VAL A 209 -26.17 -5.28 -36.30
CA VAL A 209 -25.08 -5.95 -35.58
C VAL A 209 -24.50 -7.10 -36.40
N ASN A 210 -25.34 -7.82 -37.16
CA ASN A 210 -24.88 -8.95 -37.98
C ASN A 210 -24.00 -8.48 -39.15
N ALA A 211 -24.41 -7.42 -39.84
CA ALA A 211 -23.60 -6.81 -40.90
C ALA A 211 -22.26 -6.26 -40.37
N ALA A 212 -22.26 -5.74 -39.13
CA ALA A 212 -21.04 -5.29 -38.47
C ALA A 212 -20.09 -6.47 -38.14
N LEU A 213 -20.63 -7.62 -37.72
CA LEU A 213 -19.85 -8.85 -37.47
C LEU A 213 -19.23 -9.42 -38.75
N GLU A 214 -19.87 -9.21 -39.90
CA GLU A 214 -19.37 -9.59 -41.23
C GLU A 214 -18.29 -8.62 -41.77
N GLY A 215 -17.92 -7.58 -40.99
CA GLY A 215 -16.80 -6.68 -41.29
C GLY A 215 -17.19 -5.26 -41.68
N SER A 216 -18.50 -4.96 -41.80
CA SER A 216 -18.99 -3.62 -42.16
C SER A 216 -19.24 -2.74 -40.93
N VAL A 217 -18.24 -2.62 -40.05
CA VAL A 217 -18.37 -1.79 -38.82
C VAL A 217 -18.38 -0.31 -39.21
N PRO A 218 -19.43 0.46 -38.88
CA PRO A 218 -19.46 1.91 -39.12
C PRO A 218 -18.28 2.62 -38.44
N ARG A 219 -17.73 3.68 -39.07
CA ARG A 219 -16.53 4.39 -38.56
C ARG A 219 -16.68 4.87 -37.10
N ASP A 220 -17.88 5.26 -36.71
CA ASP A 220 -18.23 5.79 -35.38
C ASP A 220 -18.66 4.71 -34.37
N SER A 221 -18.65 3.44 -34.75
CA SER A 221 -19.14 2.33 -33.94
C SER A 221 -18.05 1.28 -33.69
N GLU A 222 -18.19 0.51 -32.62
CA GLU A 222 -17.33 -0.60 -32.23
C GLU A 222 -18.18 -1.76 -31.72
N ILE A 223 -17.64 -2.99 -31.83
CA ILE A 223 -18.32 -4.19 -31.35
C ILE A 223 -17.71 -4.57 -30.02
N LEU A 224 -18.51 -4.54 -28.97
CA LEU A 224 -18.16 -5.11 -27.67
C LEU A 224 -19.07 -6.31 -27.37
N TYR A 225 -18.64 -7.15 -26.44
CA TYR A 225 -19.35 -8.38 -26.11
C TYR A 225 -19.81 -8.37 -24.65
N SER A 226 -21.01 -8.90 -24.44
CA SER A 226 -21.45 -9.38 -23.13
C SER A 226 -21.15 -10.87 -23.02
N TYR A 227 -20.88 -11.32 -21.81
CA TYR A 227 -20.73 -12.73 -21.47
C TYR A 227 -21.68 -13.06 -20.34
N ASP A 228 -22.52 -14.08 -20.50
CA ASP A 228 -23.19 -14.73 -19.38
C ASP A 228 -22.23 -15.72 -18.74
N ILE A 229 -22.19 -15.71 -17.40
CA ILE A 229 -21.45 -16.67 -16.59
C ILE A 229 -22.47 -17.60 -16.00
N ASP A 230 -22.34 -18.89 -16.27
CA ASP A 230 -23.16 -19.91 -15.62
C ASP A 230 -22.73 -20.05 -14.15
N LEU A 231 -23.62 -19.67 -13.23
CA LEU A 231 -23.38 -19.64 -11.78
C LEU A 231 -23.05 -21.03 -11.20
N ALA A 232 -23.37 -22.13 -11.90
CA ALA A 232 -23.10 -23.49 -11.43
C ALA A 232 -21.74 -24.06 -11.89
N THR A 233 -21.21 -23.59 -13.02
CA THR A 233 -19.99 -24.16 -13.64
C THR A 233 -18.86 -23.15 -13.82
N GLY A 234 -19.14 -21.85 -13.63
CA GLY A 234 -18.19 -20.76 -13.89
C GLY A 234 -17.82 -20.60 -15.36
N GLN A 235 -18.44 -21.35 -16.28
CA GLN A 235 -18.14 -21.30 -17.70
C GLN A 235 -18.89 -20.17 -18.40
N LYS A 236 -18.20 -19.50 -19.33
CA LYS A 236 -18.77 -18.46 -20.18
C LYS A 236 -19.60 -19.12 -21.29
N THR A 237 -20.91 -19.11 -21.16
CA THR A 237 -21.80 -19.90 -22.02
C THR A 237 -22.34 -19.12 -23.22
N ASN A 238 -22.53 -17.80 -23.11
CA ASN A 238 -23.08 -16.99 -24.21
C ASN A 238 -22.28 -15.72 -24.47
N ARG A 239 -21.85 -15.51 -25.73
CA ARG A 239 -21.17 -14.29 -26.19
C ARG A 239 -22.16 -13.47 -27.03
N LEU A 240 -22.76 -12.45 -26.43
CA LEU A 240 -23.71 -11.58 -27.12
C LEU A 240 -23.02 -10.31 -27.65
N PRO A 241 -22.99 -10.08 -28.97
CA PRO A 241 -22.40 -8.88 -29.55
C PRO A 241 -23.32 -7.66 -29.37
N TYR A 242 -22.72 -6.53 -29.01
CA TYR A 242 -23.35 -5.22 -28.98
C TYR A 242 -22.58 -4.28 -29.90
N LEU A 243 -23.28 -3.63 -30.82
CA LEU A 243 -22.74 -2.53 -31.59
C LEU A 243 -22.92 -1.25 -30.78
N LEU A 244 -21.81 -0.63 -30.36
CA LEU A 244 -21.80 0.57 -29.53
C LEU A 244 -21.16 1.73 -30.27
N LYS A 245 -21.55 2.96 -29.94
CA LYS A 245 -20.83 4.15 -30.41
C LYS A 245 -19.47 4.23 -29.71
N LYS A 246 -18.39 4.49 -30.48
CA LYS A 246 -17.02 4.65 -29.96
C LYS A 246 -16.87 5.78 -28.94
N ARG A 247 -17.74 6.79 -29.02
CA ARG A 247 -17.71 7.93 -28.12
C ARG A 247 -18.23 7.54 -26.74
N THR A 248 -17.37 7.63 -25.74
CA THR A 248 -17.75 7.50 -24.33
C THR A 248 -18.44 8.77 -23.86
N LEU A 249 -19.64 8.63 -23.30
CA LEU A 249 -20.46 9.77 -22.86
C LEU A 249 -20.21 10.16 -21.40
N LEU A 250 -19.93 9.16 -20.56
CA LEU A 250 -19.63 9.31 -19.14
C LEU A 250 -18.69 8.18 -18.72
N THR A 251 -17.82 8.44 -17.75
CA THR A 251 -16.87 7.45 -17.21
C THR A 251 -16.99 7.33 -15.70
N GLY A 252 -16.35 6.30 -15.14
CA GLY A 252 -16.22 6.11 -13.69
C GLY A 252 -15.52 7.25 -12.95
N ALA A 253 -14.81 8.15 -13.64
CA ALA A 253 -14.13 9.29 -13.02
C ALA A 253 -15.10 10.30 -12.37
N ASN A 254 -16.38 10.25 -12.71
CA ASN A 254 -17.42 11.11 -12.12
C ASN A 254 -18.26 10.41 -11.05
N LEU A 255 -17.79 9.27 -10.52
CA LEU A 255 -18.42 8.59 -9.41
C LEU A 255 -17.97 9.18 -8.07
N THR A 256 -18.92 9.26 -7.14
CA THR A 256 -18.67 9.58 -5.73
C THR A 256 -18.73 8.35 -4.86
N ASP A 257 -19.62 7.41 -5.18
CA ASP A 257 -19.79 6.19 -4.40
C ASP A 257 -20.35 5.05 -5.26
N ALA A 258 -20.11 3.83 -4.81
CA ALA A 258 -20.64 2.59 -5.37
C ALA A 258 -20.94 1.63 -4.21
N ARG A 259 -22.16 1.09 -4.12
CA ARG A 259 -22.57 0.19 -3.03
C ARG A 259 -23.39 -0.98 -3.57
N VAL A 260 -23.19 -2.15 -2.98
CA VAL A 260 -24.04 -3.31 -3.23
C VAL A 260 -25.35 -3.12 -2.50
N GLN A 261 -26.45 -3.33 -3.21
CA GLN A 261 -27.79 -3.41 -2.66
C GLN A 261 -28.46 -4.68 -3.18
N ILE A 262 -29.42 -5.19 -2.43
CA ILE A 262 -30.20 -6.37 -2.83
C ILE A 262 -31.56 -5.87 -3.25
N ASP A 263 -32.01 -6.30 -4.43
CA ASP A 263 -33.35 -5.96 -4.90
C ASP A 263 -34.40 -6.74 -4.09
N ASN A 264 -35.42 -6.05 -3.59
CA ASN A 264 -36.44 -6.64 -2.73
C ASN A 264 -37.37 -7.59 -3.49
N GLN A 265 -37.44 -7.49 -4.81
CA GLN A 265 -38.38 -8.27 -5.62
C GLN A 265 -37.83 -9.64 -6.01
N PHE A 266 -36.57 -9.70 -6.44
CA PHE A 266 -35.93 -10.93 -6.93
C PHE A 266 -34.80 -11.44 -6.03
N ASN A 267 -34.48 -10.72 -4.95
CA ASN A 267 -33.36 -11.02 -4.06
C ASN A 267 -32.00 -11.10 -4.80
N GLU A 268 -31.88 -10.34 -5.89
CA GLU A 268 -30.67 -10.28 -6.71
C GLU A 268 -29.78 -9.10 -6.29
N PRO A 269 -28.46 -9.30 -6.13
CA PRO A 269 -27.55 -8.22 -5.81
C PRO A 269 -27.30 -7.32 -7.05
N TYR A 270 -27.31 -6.01 -6.84
CA TYR A 270 -26.95 -5.02 -7.84
C TYR A 270 -26.02 -3.97 -7.26
N VAL A 271 -25.24 -3.30 -8.12
CA VAL A 271 -24.35 -2.22 -7.70
C VAL A 271 -25.03 -0.88 -7.98
N SER A 272 -25.41 -0.17 -6.91
CA SER A 272 -25.87 1.22 -6.97
C SER A 272 -24.66 2.13 -7.08
N ILE A 273 -24.71 3.10 -8.00
CA ILE A 273 -23.67 4.09 -8.21
C ILE A 273 -24.23 5.51 -8.10
N ASP A 274 -23.47 6.38 -7.43
CA ASP A 274 -23.79 7.78 -7.20
C ASP A 274 -22.78 8.67 -7.93
N PHE A 275 -23.26 9.56 -8.80
CA PHE A 275 -22.41 10.50 -9.52
C PHE A 275 -22.15 11.79 -8.72
N ASP A 276 -21.00 12.41 -8.98
CA ASP A 276 -20.72 13.77 -8.52
C ASP A 276 -21.69 14.80 -9.17
N ARG A 277 -21.68 16.06 -8.71
CA ARG A 277 -22.55 17.12 -9.24
C ARG A 277 -22.40 17.34 -10.76
N LYS A 278 -21.20 17.19 -11.31
CA LYS A 278 -20.90 17.34 -12.74
C LYS A 278 -21.39 16.11 -13.51
N GLY A 279 -21.08 14.91 -13.03
CA GLY A 279 -21.51 13.62 -13.57
C GLY A 279 -23.02 13.50 -13.60
N GLY A 280 -23.72 13.87 -12.53
CA GLY A 280 -25.18 13.85 -12.47
C GLY A 280 -25.84 14.77 -13.51
N ARG A 281 -25.27 15.95 -13.77
CA ARG A 281 -25.75 16.85 -14.84
C ARG A 281 -25.53 16.26 -16.22
N ILE A 282 -24.35 15.69 -16.46
CA ILE A 282 -24.02 15.03 -17.74
C ILE A 282 -24.96 13.83 -17.95
N PHE A 283 -25.15 13.01 -16.93
CA PHE A 283 -26.04 11.84 -16.97
C PHE A 283 -27.51 12.22 -17.20
N SER A 284 -27.99 13.26 -16.53
CA SER A 284 -29.35 13.79 -16.73
C SER A 284 -29.57 14.27 -18.17
N LYS A 285 -28.58 14.95 -18.75
CA LYS A 285 -28.64 15.40 -20.15
C LYS A 285 -28.60 14.22 -21.13
N ILE A 286 -27.72 13.24 -20.90
CA ILE A 286 -27.63 12.04 -21.75
C ILE A 286 -28.95 11.28 -21.76
N THR A 287 -29.57 11.08 -20.60
CA THR A 287 -30.84 10.35 -20.48
C THR A 287 -32.01 11.13 -21.10
N GLU A 288 -32.03 12.45 -20.97
CA GLU A 288 -33.02 13.33 -21.61
C GLU A 288 -32.97 13.26 -23.15
N GLU A 289 -31.77 13.31 -23.73
CA GLU A 289 -31.59 13.31 -25.19
C GLU A 289 -31.77 11.92 -25.84
N ASN A 290 -31.79 10.85 -25.04
CA ASN A 290 -31.76 9.46 -25.53
C ASN A 290 -32.84 8.56 -24.92
N VAL A 291 -34.00 9.13 -24.59
CA VAL A 291 -35.18 8.36 -24.16
C VAL A 291 -35.55 7.31 -25.20
N LYS A 292 -35.92 6.11 -24.75
CA LYS A 292 -36.17 4.86 -25.51
C LYS A 292 -34.96 4.22 -26.20
N LYS A 293 -33.75 4.76 -26.04
CA LYS A 293 -32.52 4.11 -26.54
C LYS A 293 -31.84 3.28 -25.45
N ARG A 294 -31.03 2.30 -25.85
CA ARG A 294 -30.20 1.51 -24.93
C ARG A 294 -28.89 2.23 -24.57
N LEU A 295 -28.59 2.28 -23.28
CA LEU A 295 -27.34 2.79 -22.74
C LEU A 295 -26.53 1.61 -22.18
N ALA A 296 -25.45 1.26 -22.86
CA ALA A 296 -24.55 0.20 -22.43
C ALA A 296 -23.62 0.68 -21.31
N ILE A 297 -23.51 -0.14 -20.27
CA ILE A 297 -22.57 -0.03 -19.17
C ILE A 297 -21.43 -1.00 -19.47
N VAL A 298 -20.27 -0.44 -19.77
CA VAL A 298 -19.07 -1.17 -20.19
C VAL A 298 -18.02 -1.07 -19.10
N LEU A 299 -17.39 -2.19 -18.77
CA LEU A 299 -16.26 -2.22 -17.85
C LEU A 299 -15.15 -3.05 -18.49
N ASP A 300 -13.97 -2.46 -18.65
CA ASP A 300 -12.79 -3.11 -19.25
C ASP A 300 -13.10 -3.76 -20.62
N ASN A 301 -13.78 -3.02 -21.52
CA ASN A 301 -14.24 -3.46 -22.84
C ASN A 301 -15.26 -4.62 -22.86
N ARG A 302 -15.86 -4.96 -21.72
CA ARG A 302 -16.97 -5.91 -21.61
C ARG A 302 -18.28 -5.18 -21.32
N VAL A 303 -19.34 -5.52 -22.06
CA VAL A 303 -20.69 -5.03 -21.76
C VAL A 303 -21.25 -5.84 -20.60
N TYR A 304 -21.62 -5.17 -19.51
CA TYR A 304 -22.28 -5.81 -18.37
C TYR A 304 -23.80 -5.75 -18.49
N SER A 305 -24.32 -4.58 -18.86
CA SER A 305 -25.75 -4.40 -19.11
C SER A 305 -25.97 -3.30 -20.14
N ALA A 306 -27.11 -3.37 -20.84
CA ALA A 306 -27.54 -2.36 -21.80
C ALA A 306 -29.02 -2.03 -21.62
N PRO A 307 -29.42 -1.46 -20.47
CA PRO A 307 -30.81 -1.12 -20.20
C PRO A 307 -31.34 -0.04 -21.15
N VAL A 308 -32.65 -0.08 -21.40
CA VAL A 308 -33.36 0.97 -22.13
C VAL A 308 -33.62 2.16 -21.21
N ILE A 309 -33.30 3.37 -21.68
CA ILE A 309 -33.62 4.60 -20.97
C ILE A 309 -35.13 4.84 -21.08
N GLN A 310 -35.86 4.76 -19.97
CA GLN A 310 -37.32 4.96 -19.97
C GLN A 310 -37.70 6.44 -19.89
N GLU A 311 -37.01 7.19 -19.03
CA GLU A 311 -37.25 8.60 -18.76
C GLU A 311 -35.95 9.32 -18.37
N LYS A 312 -36.02 10.65 -18.25
CA LYS A 312 -34.91 11.49 -17.82
C LYS A 312 -34.56 11.22 -16.36
N ILE A 313 -33.30 10.86 -16.08
CA ILE A 313 -32.84 10.59 -14.72
C ILE A 313 -32.10 11.82 -14.17
N SER A 314 -32.78 12.61 -13.34
CA SER A 314 -32.19 13.84 -12.75
C SER A 314 -31.51 13.61 -11.40
N GLY A 315 -31.68 12.44 -10.79
CA GLY A 315 -31.20 12.12 -9.43
C GLY A 315 -29.72 11.76 -9.32
N GLY A 316 -28.97 11.73 -10.44
CA GLY A 316 -27.53 11.41 -10.43
C GLY A 316 -27.20 10.00 -9.93
N ARG A 317 -28.16 9.08 -9.97
CA ARG A 317 -28.02 7.70 -9.53
C ARG A 317 -28.26 6.74 -10.68
N ALA A 318 -27.48 5.68 -10.74
CA ALA A 318 -27.69 4.58 -11.65
C ALA A 318 -27.49 3.24 -10.93
N ARG A 319 -28.03 2.17 -11.52
CA ARG A 319 -27.86 0.80 -11.03
C ARG A 319 -27.23 -0.04 -12.12
N ILE A 320 -26.22 -0.82 -11.75
CA ILE A 320 -25.62 -1.84 -12.59
C ILE A 320 -26.23 -3.17 -12.16
N THR A 321 -27.11 -3.70 -12.99
CA THR A 321 -27.74 -5.02 -12.81
C THR A 321 -27.01 -6.06 -13.66
N GLY A 322 -27.04 -7.31 -13.20
CA GLY A 322 -26.42 -8.46 -13.87
C GLY A 322 -26.51 -9.69 -12.97
N ASN A 323 -26.14 -10.85 -13.51
CA ASN A 323 -26.09 -12.10 -12.75
C ASN A 323 -24.83 -12.13 -11.86
N PHE A 324 -24.79 -11.27 -10.84
CA PHE A 324 -23.67 -11.19 -9.91
C PHE A 324 -23.88 -12.11 -8.72
N THR A 325 -22.80 -12.71 -8.23
CA THR A 325 -22.76 -13.17 -6.83
C THR A 325 -22.59 -11.97 -5.89
N THR A 326 -22.95 -12.13 -4.61
CA THR A 326 -22.73 -11.08 -3.59
C THR A 326 -21.26 -10.67 -3.48
N GLU A 327 -20.33 -11.61 -3.67
CA GLU A 327 -18.89 -11.34 -3.64
C GLU A 327 -18.44 -10.57 -4.88
N GLU A 328 -18.87 -10.97 -6.08
CA GLU A 328 -18.56 -10.26 -7.33
C GLU A 328 -19.10 -8.84 -7.33
N ALA A 329 -20.32 -8.64 -6.83
CA ALA A 329 -20.92 -7.31 -6.70
C ALA A 329 -20.11 -6.43 -5.73
N ASN A 330 -19.61 -6.99 -4.63
CA ASN A 330 -18.76 -6.27 -3.68
C ASN A 330 -17.41 -5.90 -4.31
N ASP A 331 -16.77 -6.83 -5.02
CA ASP A 331 -15.49 -6.59 -5.68
C ASP A 331 -15.61 -5.52 -6.77
N LEU A 332 -16.71 -5.56 -7.52
CA LEU A 332 -17.04 -4.52 -8.50
C LEU A 332 -17.25 -3.17 -7.81
N ALA A 333 -18.03 -3.12 -6.72
CA ALA A 333 -18.27 -1.90 -5.97
C ALA A 333 -16.96 -1.29 -5.42
N ILE A 334 -16.05 -2.12 -4.88
CA ILE A 334 -14.74 -1.67 -4.41
C ILE A 334 -13.92 -1.10 -5.57
N ALA A 335 -13.86 -1.81 -6.70
CA ALA A 335 -13.10 -1.38 -7.87
C ALA A 335 -13.63 -0.05 -8.44
N LEU A 336 -14.95 0.14 -8.48
CA LEU A 336 -15.59 1.37 -8.94
C LEU A 336 -15.38 2.54 -7.97
N ARG A 337 -15.48 2.31 -6.66
CA ARG A 337 -15.28 3.36 -5.64
C ARG A 337 -13.83 3.83 -5.56
N ALA A 338 -12.87 2.92 -5.74
CA ALA A 338 -11.45 3.25 -5.78
C ALA A 338 -11.01 3.91 -7.09
N GLY A 339 -11.83 3.80 -8.15
CA GLY A 339 -11.55 4.36 -9.46
C GLY A 339 -10.75 3.44 -10.39
N ALA A 340 -10.66 3.85 -11.65
CA ALA A 340 -9.97 3.10 -12.69
C ALA A 340 -8.45 3.29 -12.60
N LEU A 341 -7.69 2.23 -12.92
CA LEU A 341 -6.25 2.36 -13.11
C LEU A 341 -5.94 3.17 -14.39
N PRO A 342 -4.94 4.06 -14.37
CA PRO A 342 -4.58 4.88 -15.55
C PRO A 342 -3.99 4.03 -16.69
N ALA A 343 -3.37 2.91 -16.34
CA ALA A 343 -2.87 1.89 -17.24
C ALA A 343 -2.98 0.50 -16.60
N PRO A 344 -3.01 -0.58 -17.39
CA PRO A 344 -2.95 -1.94 -16.89
C PRO A 344 -1.70 -2.18 -16.04
N VAL A 345 -1.81 -3.11 -15.08
CA VAL A 345 -0.70 -3.55 -14.24
C VAL A 345 -0.39 -5.02 -14.51
N LYS A 346 0.90 -5.34 -14.60
CA LYS A 346 1.42 -6.70 -14.76
C LYS A 346 2.04 -7.17 -13.46
N ILE A 347 1.80 -8.42 -13.08
CA ILE A 347 2.42 -9.02 -11.89
C ILE A 347 3.78 -9.59 -12.32
N LEU A 348 4.87 -9.02 -11.81
CA LEU A 348 6.23 -9.49 -12.08
C LEU A 348 6.69 -10.54 -11.09
N GLU A 349 6.30 -10.38 -9.82
CA GLU A 349 6.66 -11.29 -8.75
C GLU A 349 5.46 -11.49 -7.83
N GLU A 350 5.26 -12.74 -7.43
CA GLU A 350 4.22 -13.16 -6.50
C GLU A 350 4.82 -14.14 -5.49
N ARG A 351 4.69 -13.83 -4.20
CA ARG A 351 5.02 -14.75 -3.12
C ARG A 351 3.87 -14.76 -2.12
N THR A 352 3.34 -15.94 -1.88
CA THR A 352 2.26 -16.15 -0.92
C THR A 352 2.76 -17.02 0.22
N VAL A 353 2.52 -16.58 1.45
CA VAL A 353 2.90 -17.32 2.67
C VAL A 353 1.62 -17.72 3.38
N GLY A 354 1.44 -19.02 3.62
CA GLY A 354 0.29 -19.53 4.36
C GLY A 354 0.34 -19.13 5.84
N PRO A 355 -0.79 -18.76 6.47
CA PRO A 355 -0.84 -18.41 7.90
C PRO A 355 -0.31 -19.50 8.84
N SER A 356 -0.41 -20.77 8.45
CA SER A 356 0.07 -21.92 9.22
C SER A 356 1.60 -21.94 9.37
N LEU A 357 2.34 -21.53 8.34
CA LEU A 357 3.81 -21.44 8.39
C LEU A 357 4.24 -20.35 9.37
N GLY A 358 3.55 -19.20 9.35
CA GLY A 358 3.82 -18.11 10.27
C GLY A 358 3.59 -18.49 11.74
N HIS A 359 2.46 -19.12 12.06
CA HIS A 359 2.17 -19.59 13.42
C HIS A 359 3.19 -20.59 13.97
N ASP A 360 3.63 -21.55 13.14
CA ASP A 360 4.66 -22.52 13.56
C ASP A 360 6.01 -21.82 13.82
N SER A 361 6.40 -20.88 12.95
CA SER A 361 7.59 -20.07 13.13
C SER A 361 7.55 -19.20 14.39
N ILE A 362 6.42 -18.54 14.68
CA ILE A 362 6.23 -17.78 15.93
C ILE A 362 6.42 -18.71 17.12
N ARG A 363 5.77 -19.88 17.11
CA ARG A 363 5.82 -20.83 18.22
C ARG A 363 7.25 -21.32 18.47
N LYS A 364 7.96 -21.74 17.43
CA LYS A 364 9.35 -22.17 17.52
C LYS A 364 10.26 -21.04 17.99
N GLY A 365 10.08 -19.82 17.46
CA GLY A 365 10.83 -18.64 17.88
C GLY A 365 10.63 -18.29 19.35
N LEU A 366 9.39 -18.32 19.84
CA LEU A 366 9.08 -18.11 21.26
C LEU A 366 9.68 -19.20 22.15
N ILE A 367 9.59 -20.48 21.74
CA ILE A 367 10.22 -21.59 22.48
C ILE A 367 11.74 -21.42 22.55
N SER A 368 12.40 -21.08 21.43
CA SER A 368 13.84 -20.81 21.40
C SER A 368 14.23 -19.63 22.29
N MET A 369 13.43 -18.56 22.30
CA MET A 369 13.63 -17.40 23.16
C MET A 369 13.51 -17.76 24.64
N ILE A 370 12.49 -18.53 25.02
CA ILE A 370 12.26 -18.95 26.41
C ILE A 370 13.38 -19.87 26.89
N ILE A 371 13.75 -20.88 26.09
CA ILE A 371 14.82 -21.82 26.45
C ILE A 371 16.16 -21.07 26.55
N GLY A 372 16.51 -20.26 25.55
CA GLY A 372 17.74 -19.47 25.57
C GLY A 372 17.80 -18.48 26.74
N GLY A 373 16.71 -17.75 26.97
CA GLY A 373 16.59 -16.83 28.10
C GLY A 373 16.69 -17.54 29.45
N ALA A 374 16.06 -18.71 29.61
CA ALA A 374 16.16 -19.50 30.84
C ALA A 374 17.60 -19.99 31.11
N LEU A 375 18.30 -20.47 30.08
CA LEU A 375 19.71 -20.88 30.22
C LEU A 375 20.61 -19.71 30.64
N VAL A 376 20.40 -18.54 30.05
CA VAL A 376 21.12 -17.31 30.40
C VAL A 376 20.84 -16.90 31.85
N ILE A 377 19.58 -16.89 32.27
CA ILE A 377 19.19 -16.57 33.67
C ILE A 377 19.85 -17.55 34.65
N VAL A 378 19.78 -18.86 34.38
CA VAL A 378 20.39 -19.87 35.24
C VAL A 378 21.91 -19.66 35.33
N PHE A 379 22.58 -19.38 34.21
CA PHE A 379 24.01 -19.08 34.20
C PHE A 379 24.34 -17.84 35.05
N MET A 380 23.58 -16.76 34.91
CA MET A 380 23.80 -15.51 35.65
C MET A 380 23.62 -15.70 37.16
N ILE A 381 22.59 -16.44 37.58
CA ILE A 381 22.35 -16.77 38.99
C ILE A 381 23.48 -17.62 39.57
N ILE A 382 23.94 -18.64 38.84
CA ILE A 382 24.99 -19.54 39.32
C ILE A 382 26.33 -18.81 39.43
N TYR A 383 26.72 -18.06 38.39
CA TYR A 383 28.04 -17.45 38.29
C TYR A 383 28.14 -16.15 39.12
N TYR A 384 27.16 -15.25 39.03
CA TYR A 384 27.19 -13.91 39.64
C TYR A 384 26.27 -13.74 40.88
N ARG A 385 25.54 -14.79 41.29
CA ARG A 385 24.70 -14.81 42.50
C ARG A 385 23.72 -13.61 42.57
N THR A 386 23.88 -12.74 43.56
CA THR A 386 22.99 -11.59 43.76
C THR A 386 23.10 -10.55 42.65
N SER A 387 24.28 -10.41 42.05
CA SER A 387 24.51 -9.49 40.95
C SER A 387 23.91 -10.05 39.66
N GLY A 388 23.92 -11.38 39.53
CA GLY A 388 23.14 -12.12 38.53
C GLY A 388 21.65 -11.77 38.57
N LEU A 389 21.02 -11.81 39.74
CA LEU A 389 19.60 -11.44 39.89
C LEU A 389 19.27 -10.01 39.46
N ILE A 390 20.21 -9.07 39.65
CA ILE A 390 20.06 -7.68 39.19
C ILE A 390 20.12 -7.62 37.66
N ALA A 391 21.03 -8.38 37.05
CA ALA A 391 21.12 -8.49 35.59
C ALA A 391 19.88 -9.17 35.00
N ASP A 392 19.32 -10.20 35.65
CA ASP A 392 18.11 -10.88 35.18
C ASP A 392 16.89 -9.94 35.22
N LEU A 393 16.78 -9.11 36.26
CA LEU A 393 15.75 -8.07 36.33
C LEU A 393 15.92 -7.04 35.19
N ALA A 394 17.16 -6.64 34.91
CA ALA A 394 17.46 -5.76 33.79
C ALA A 394 17.13 -6.40 32.44
N LEU A 395 17.41 -7.69 32.26
CA LEU A 395 17.08 -8.45 31.06
C LEU A 395 15.57 -8.57 30.86
N ALA A 396 14.81 -8.88 31.93
CA ALA A 396 13.35 -8.94 31.87
C ALA A 396 12.75 -7.58 31.48
N LEU A 397 13.26 -6.48 32.08
CA LEU A 397 12.84 -5.14 31.69
C LEU A 397 13.25 -4.81 30.25
N ASN A 398 14.42 -5.26 29.80
CA ASN A 398 14.87 -5.04 28.42
C ASN A 398 13.89 -5.65 27.40
N ILE A 399 13.46 -6.89 27.60
CA ILE A 399 12.45 -7.54 26.75
C ILE A 399 11.14 -6.75 26.74
N LEU A 400 10.71 -6.29 27.91
CA LEU A 400 9.51 -5.46 28.07
C LEU A 400 9.61 -4.14 27.30
N LEU A 401 10.76 -3.46 27.38
CA LEU A 401 10.99 -2.20 26.68
C LEU A 401 11.06 -2.37 25.16
N ILE A 402 11.62 -3.47 24.66
CA ILE A 402 11.59 -3.79 23.22
C ILE A 402 10.14 -3.96 22.76
N ALA A 403 9.35 -4.75 23.47
CA ALA A 403 7.95 -5.00 23.12
C ALA A 403 7.11 -3.71 23.19
N ALA A 404 7.33 -2.87 24.20
CA ALA A 404 6.70 -1.56 24.30
C ALA A 404 7.11 -0.60 23.17
N GLY A 405 8.39 -0.62 22.78
CA GLY A 405 8.90 0.16 21.64
C GLY A 405 8.24 -0.27 20.33
N LEU A 406 8.13 -1.57 20.07
CA LEU A 406 7.47 -2.08 18.87
C LEU A 406 6.01 -1.62 18.80
N ALA A 407 5.27 -1.72 19.90
CA ALA A 407 3.89 -1.25 19.99
C ALA A 407 3.78 0.28 19.84
N GLY A 408 4.65 1.05 20.51
CA GLY A 408 4.61 2.51 20.50
C GLY A 408 4.94 3.12 19.14
N PHE A 409 5.89 2.54 18.41
CA PHE A 409 6.31 3.01 17.09
C PHE A 409 5.56 2.34 15.92
N GLN A 410 4.57 1.47 16.20
CA GLN A 410 3.86 0.68 15.18
C GLN A 410 4.80 -0.10 14.26
N ALA A 411 5.90 -0.59 14.82
CA ALA A 411 6.89 -1.34 14.08
C ALA A 411 6.45 -2.79 13.90
N THR A 412 6.65 -3.31 12.69
CA THR A 412 6.28 -4.68 12.33
C THR A 412 7.29 -5.70 12.87
N LEU A 413 6.82 -6.63 13.69
CA LEU A 413 7.57 -7.79 14.15
C LEU A 413 7.60 -8.86 13.05
N THR A 414 8.80 -9.26 12.63
CA THR A 414 9.04 -10.27 11.59
C THR A 414 9.81 -11.47 12.16
N LEU A 415 9.96 -12.55 11.40
CA LEU A 415 10.76 -13.71 11.84
C LEU A 415 12.23 -13.33 12.08
N PRO A 416 12.92 -12.59 11.18
CA PRO A 416 14.19 -11.96 11.50
C PRO A 416 14.08 -11.03 12.71
N GLY A 417 12.99 -10.26 12.86
CA GLY A 417 12.73 -9.45 14.04
C GLY A 417 12.86 -10.22 15.36
N ILE A 418 12.27 -11.42 15.44
CA ILE A 418 12.39 -12.33 16.60
C ILE A 418 13.85 -12.74 16.82
N ALA A 419 14.59 -13.06 15.74
CA ALA A 419 16.03 -13.35 15.85
C ALA A 419 16.82 -12.15 16.39
N GLY A 420 16.45 -10.92 16.05
CA GLY A 420 17.01 -9.69 16.61
C GLY A 420 16.76 -9.56 18.12
N ILE A 421 15.57 -9.94 18.60
CA ILE A 421 15.27 -9.99 20.04
C ILE A 421 16.15 -11.03 20.73
N ILE A 422 16.28 -12.24 20.15
CA ILE A 422 17.13 -13.31 20.69
C ILE A 422 18.60 -12.85 20.75
N LEU A 423 19.12 -12.21 19.70
CA LEU A 423 20.47 -11.65 19.68
C LEU A 423 20.65 -10.60 20.77
N THR A 424 19.65 -9.71 20.93
CA THR A 424 19.66 -8.68 21.96
C THR A 424 19.69 -9.27 23.37
N ILE A 425 18.99 -10.39 23.63
CA ILE A 425 19.04 -11.07 24.93
C ILE A 425 20.50 -11.44 25.29
N GLY A 426 21.26 -11.99 24.34
CA GLY A 426 22.68 -12.30 24.53
C GLY A 426 23.52 -11.04 24.80
N MET A 427 23.38 -10.01 23.97
CA MET A 427 24.13 -8.75 24.11
C MET A 427 23.80 -7.98 25.40
N ALA A 428 22.54 -8.00 25.84
CA ALA A 428 22.10 -7.31 27.05
C ALA A 428 22.74 -7.90 28.31
N VAL A 429 23.06 -9.20 28.30
CA VAL A 429 23.78 -9.86 29.39
C VAL A 429 25.26 -9.53 29.37
N ASP A 430 25.87 -9.46 28.17
CA ASP A 430 27.29 -9.14 27.99
C ASP A 430 27.67 -7.78 28.61
N ALA A 431 26.84 -6.75 28.42
CA ALA A 431 27.06 -5.44 29.05
C ALA A 431 27.09 -5.52 30.58
N ASN A 432 26.22 -6.33 31.19
CA ASN A 432 26.19 -6.52 32.64
C ASN A 432 27.40 -7.35 33.12
N VAL A 433 27.82 -8.36 32.36
CA VAL A 433 29.03 -9.15 32.63
C VAL A 433 30.27 -8.28 32.64
N LEU A 434 30.44 -7.40 31.65
CA LEU A 434 31.60 -6.50 31.56
C LEU A 434 31.66 -5.54 32.75
N ILE A 435 30.51 -5.01 33.19
CA ILE A 435 30.42 -4.20 34.41
C ILE A 435 30.84 -5.03 35.63
N PHE A 436 30.34 -6.25 35.77
CA PHE A 436 30.60 -7.09 36.94
C PHE A 436 32.07 -7.51 37.04
N GLU A 437 32.69 -7.94 35.95
CA GLU A 437 34.11 -8.27 35.95
C GLU A 437 34.95 -7.03 36.26
N ARG A 438 34.61 -5.86 35.72
CA ARG A 438 35.33 -4.63 36.05
C ARG A 438 35.21 -4.26 37.52
N ILE A 439 34.03 -4.45 38.13
CA ILE A 439 33.85 -4.26 39.57
C ILE A 439 34.67 -5.29 40.36
N ARG A 440 34.73 -6.55 39.91
CA ARG A 440 35.49 -7.63 40.55
C ARG A 440 36.99 -7.32 40.54
N GLU A 441 37.52 -6.81 39.42
CA GLU A 441 38.90 -6.34 39.32
C GLU A 441 39.20 -5.20 40.31
N GLU A 442 38.32 -4.21 40.42
CA GLU A 442 38.48 -3.08 41.34
C GLU A 442 38.38 -3.51 42.82
N LEU A 443 37.56 -4.52 43.13
CA LEU A 443 37.50 -5.16 44.45
C LEU A 443 38.79 -5.94 44.76
N ALA A 444 39.36 -6.64 43.77
CA ALA A 444 40.62 -7.37 43.93
C ALA A 444 41.81 -6.43 44.20
N LEU A 445 41.74 -5.20 43.69
CA LEU A 445 42.68 -4.11 44.02
C LEU A 445 42.46 -3.51 45.43
N GLY A 446 41.54 -4.04 46.22
CA GLY A 446 41.31 -3.65 47.61
C GLY A 446 40.39 -2.43 47.80
N LYS A 447 39.70 -1.95 46.74
CA LYS A 447 38.76 -0.83 46.89
C LYS A 447 37.54 -1.23 47.70
N THR A 448 36.92 -0.25 48.36
CA THR A 448 35.65 -0.46 49.07
C THR A 448 34.53 -0.81 48.06
N PRO A 449 33.52 -1.61 48.45
CA PRO A 449 32.41 -1.99 47.57
C PRO A 449 31.76 -0.84 46.79
N ARG A 450 31.59 0.32 47.44
CA ARG A 450 31.02 1.51 46.80
C ARG A 450 31.96 2.14 45.78
N SER A 451 33.24 2.28 46.13
CA SER A 451 34.25 2.85 45.22
C SER A 451 34.55 1.92 44.04
N ALA A 452 34.52 0.60 44.25
CA ALA A 452 34.69 -0.41 43.21
C ALA A 452 33.52 -0.37 42.21
N VAL A 453 32.28 -0.23 42.67
CA VAL A 453 31.11 -0.05 41.79
C VAL A 453 31.23 1.23 40.97
N GLU A 454 31.55 2.36 41.59
CA GLU A 454 31.70 3.64 40.89
C GLU A 454 32.80 3.58 39.82
N ALA A 455 34.00 3.10 40.17
CA ALA A 455 35.10 2.93 39.24
C ALA A 455 34.79 1.89 38.13
N GLY A 456 34.08 0.82 38.48
CA GLY A 456 33.66 -0.23 37.55
C GLY A 456 32.74 0.31 36.46
N TYR A 457 31.68 1.03 36.85
CA TYR A 457 30.77 1.68 35.90
C TYR A 457 31.47 2.74 35.06
N ASP A 458 32.29 3.60 35.66
CA ASP A 458 32.93 4.70 34.91
C ASP A 458 33.88 4.17 33.82
N ARG A 459 34.56 3.05 34.08
CA ARG A 459 35.43 2.38 33.09
C ARG A 459 34.63 1.57 32.06
N ALA A 460 33.65 0.80 32.51
CA ALA A 460 32.85 -0.05 31.63
C ALA A 460 31.93 0.74 30.69
N THR A 461 31.45 1.92 31.10
CA THR A 461 30.49 2.71 30.32
C THR A 461 31.02 3.07 28.93
N LEU A 462 32.29 3.47 28.81
CA LEU A 462 32.89 3.84 27.52
C LEU A 462 32.97 2.64 26.57
N THR A 463 33.42 1.48 27.07
CA THR A 463 33.53 0.25 26.28
C THR A 463 32.16 -0.26 25.82
N ILE A 464 31.17 -0.23 26.71
CA ILE A 464 29.80 -0.66 26.41
C ILE A 464 29.14 0.28 25.39
N LEU A 465 29.37 1.59 25.54
CA LEU A 465 28.84 2.57 24.59
C LEU A 465 29.46 2.36 23.20
N ASP A 466 30.78 2.17 23.11
CA ASP A 466 31.49 1.97 21.85
C ASP A 466 30.99 0.74 21.07
N ALA A 467 30.87 -0.41 21.74
CA ALA A 467 30.37 -1.64 21.14
C ALA A 467 28.91 -1.50 20.64
N ASN A 468 28.05 -0.88 21.45
CA ASN A 468 26.63 -0.70 21.10
C ASN A 468 26.41 0.37 20.02
N VAL A 469 27.20 1.45 20.00
CA VAL A 469 27.16 2.46 18.93
C VAL A 469 27.54 1.82 17.60
N THR A 470 28.56 0.97 17.57
CA THR A 470 28.92 0.21 16.36
C THR A 470 27.77 -0.66 15.86
N THR A 471 27.05 -1.31 16.78
CA THR A 471 25.88 -2.12 16.43
C THR A 471 24.71 -1.25 15.93
N LEU A 472 24.48 -0.08 16.53
CA LEU A 472 23.46 0.86 16.07
C LEU A 472 23.76 1.41 14.68
N ILE A 473 25.03 1.65 14.34
CA ILE A 473 25.42 2.06 12.99
C ILE A 473 25.06 0.95 11.99
N ALA A 474 25.39 -0.31 12.29
CA ALA A 474 25.03 -1.44 11.44
C ALA A 474 23.51 -1.58 11.30
N ALA A 475 22.77 -1.46 12.41
CA ALA A 475 21.30 -1.51 12.40
C ALA A 475 20.70 -0.37 11.56
N LEU A 476 21.26 0.84 11.61
CA LEU A 476 20.80 1.98 10.80
C LEU A 476 21.04 1.75 9.31
N VAL A 477 22.18 1.16 8.92
CA VAL A 477 22.43 0.76 7.52
C VAL A 477 21.41 -0.29 7.06
N LEU A 478 21.15 -1.31 7.88
CA LEU A 478 20.14 -2.32 7.60
C LEU A 478 18.72 -1.72 7.53
N PHE A 479 18.42 -0.72 8.35
CA PHE A 479 17.13 -0.03 8.31
C PHE A 479 16.96 0.80 7.04
N GLN A 480 18.00 1.53 6.61
CA GLN A 480 17.94 2.38 5.42
C GLN A 480 17.83 1.55 4.13
N PHE A 481 18.69 0.54 3.98
CA PHE A 481 18.84 -0.22 2.74
C PHE A 481 18.12 -1.57 2.73
N GLY A 482 17.72 -2.08 3.90
CA GLY A 482 16.99 -3.34 3.99
C GLY A 482 15.58 -3.27 3.39
N THR A 483 15.06 -4.42 3.02
CA THR A 483 13.69 -4.59 2.53
C THR A 483 12.92 -5.51 3.46
N GLY A 484 11.61 -5.24 3.60
CA GLY A 484 10.65 -6.02 4.39
C GLY A 484 11.20 -6.63 5.69
N PRO A 485 11.51 -7.94 5.74
CA PRO A 485 11.95 -8.63 6.96
C PRO A 485 13.25 -8.09 7.59
N VAL A 486 14.21 -7.64 6.77
CA VAL A 486 15.51 -7.12 7.25
C VAL A 486 15.34 -5.79 7.97
N LYS A 487 14.40 -4.95 7.53
CA LYS A 487 14.01 -3.73 8.26
C LYS A 487 13.43 -4.05 9.62
N GLY A 488 12.59 -5.08 9.72
CA GLY A 488 12.06 -5.58 10.99
C GLY A 488 13.17 -5.99 11.98
N PHE A 489 14.17 -6.74 11.50
CA PHE A 489 15.37 -7.06 12.29
C PHE A 489 16.15 -5.83 12.74
N ALA A 490 16.35 -4.86 11.84
CA ALA A 490 17.07 -3.63 12.16
C ALA A 490 16.38 -2.81 13.27
N VAL A 491 15.04 -2.74 13.24
CA VAL A 491 14.25 -2.03 14.26
C VAL A 491 14.33 -2.75 15.60
N THR A 492 14.15 -4.08 15.64
CA THR A 492 14.23 -4.84 16.91
C THR A 492 15.62 -4.78 17.51
N LEU A 493 16.67 -4.87 16.69
CA LEU A 493 18.06 -4.72 17.13
C LEU A 493 18.33 -3.32 17.67
N SER A 494 17.89 -2.26 16.98
CA SER A 494 18.10 -0.87 17.42
C SER A 494 17.41 -0.58 18.76
N MET A 495 16.14 -0.98 18.89
CA MET A 495 15.40 -0.83 20.16
C MET A 495 16.05 -1.66 21.26
N GLY A 496 16.49 -2.87 20.92
CA GLY A 496 17.17 -3.77 21.83
C GLY A 496 18.47 -3.20 22.39
N VAL A 497 19.30 -2.60 21.55
CA VAL A 497 20.56 -1.97 21.94
C VAL A 497 20.33 -0.71 22.79
N ILE A 498 19.38 0.14 22.42
CA ILE A 498 19.05 1.35 23.19
C ILE A 498 18.51 0.98 24.58
N SER A 499 17.62 -0.02 24.62
CA SER A 499 17.05 -0.52 25.87
C SER A 499 18.09 -1.25 26.73
N SER A 500 19.01 -2.01 26.13
CA SER A 500 20.09 -2.68 26.87
C SER A 500 21.05 -1.65 27.49
N LEU A 501 21.41 -0.58 26.77
CA LEU A 501 22.20 0.52 27.30
C LEU A 501 21.51 1.20 28.49
N PHE A 502 20.21 1.47 28.36
CA PHE A 502 19.42 2.06 29.43
C PHE A 502 19.38 1.16 30.68
N THR A 503 19.08 -0.12 30.50
CA THR A 503 18.97 -1.07 31.61
C THR A 503 20.33 -1.33 32.26
N ALA A 504 21.39 -1.53 31.48
CA ALA A 504 22.73 -1.81 31.99
C ALA A 504 23.43 -0.59 32.62
N LEU A 505 23.25 0.64 32.14
CA LEU A 505 23.99 1.81 32.64
C LEU A 505 23.21 2.61 33.70
N ILE A 506 21.87 2.61 33.61
CA ILE A 506 21.02 3.44 34.46
C ILE A 506 20.32 2.58 35.51
N LEU A 507 19.60 1.54 35.10
CA LEU A 507 18.79 0.73 36.02
C LEU A 507 19.67 -0.08 36.97
N THR A 508 20.62 -0.88 36.47
CA THR A 508 21.45 -1.71 37.36
C THR A 508 22.29 -0.85 38.29
N ARG A 509 22.86 0.27 37.81
CA ARG A 509 23.61 1.22 38.64
C ARG A 509 22.75 1.78 39.77
N LEU A 510 21.50 2.15 39.47
CA LEU A 510 20.53 2.61 40.46
C LEU A 510 20.23 1.54 41.52
N ILE A 511 20.11 0.27 41.11
CA ILE A 511 19.86 -0.85 42.03
C ILE A 511 21.08 -1.09 42.93
N PHE A 512 22.30 -1.06 42.39
CA PHE A 512 23.53 -1.19 43.18
C PHE A 512 23.69 -0.04 44.17
N ASP A 513 23.49 1.20 43.73
CA ASP A 513 23.54 2.38 44.59
C ASP A 513 22.52 2.25 45.74
N TYR A 514 21.29 1.82 45.43
CA TYR A 514 20.25 1.60 46.43
C TYR A 514 20.61 0.50 47.44
N LEU A 515 21.11 -0.65 46.98
CA LEU A 515 21.50 -1.78 47.84
C LEU A 515 22.68 -1.43 48.75
N LEU A 516 23.68 -0.73 48.22
CA LEU A 516 24.87 -0.34 48.99
C LEU A 516 24.55 0.74 50.04
N ILE A 517 23.66 1.68 49.73
CA ILE A 517 23.25 2.76 50.65
C ILE A 517 22.31 2.24 51.75
N ASN A 518 21.29 1.45 51.42
CA ASN A 518 20.26 1.04 52.39
C ASN A 518 20.59 -0.26 53.14
N ARG A 519 21.32 -1.21 52.55
CA ARG A 519 21.62 -2.51 53.20
C ARG A 519 23.02 -2.61 53.84
N ARG A 520 23.86 -1.57 53.76
CA ARG A 520 25.25 -1.57 54.31
C ARG A 520 26.00 -2.89 54.03
N MET A 521 25.88 -3.41 52.81
CA MET A 521 26.46 -4.71 52.43
C MET A 521 27.98 -4.63 52.54
N LYS A 522 28.58 -5.36 53.49
CA LYS A 522 30.05 -5.41 53.69
C LYS A 522 30.77 -6.28 52.66
N ARG A 523 30.04 -7.10 51.89
CA ARG A 523 30.56 -7.95 50.81
C ARG A 523 29.60 -7.91 49.62
N LEU A 524 30.13 -7.61 48.43
CA LEU A 524 29.44 -7.79 47.16
C LEU A 524 29.63 -9.26 46.75
N SER A 525 28.54 -9.98 46.53
CA SER A 525 28.58 -11.25 45.82
C SER A 525 28.53 -10.95 44.32
N ILE A 526 29.72 -10.76 43.74
CA ILE A 526 29.98 -10.61 42.31
C ILE A 526 30.89 -11.72 41.85
#